data_AF-A0A9E6A8N0-F1
#
_entry.id   AF-A0A9E6A8N0-F1
#
_cell.length_a   1.000
_cell.length_b   1.000
_cell.length_c   1.000
_cell.angle_alpha   90.00
_cell.angle_beta   90.00
_cell.angle_gamma   90.00
#
_symmetry.space_group_name_H-M   'P 1'
#
loop_
_entity.id
_entity.type
_entity.pdbx_description
1 polymer ?
#
loop_
_entity_poly.entity_id
_entity_poly.type
_entity_poly.pdbx_seq_one_letter_code
_entity_poly.pdbx_strand_id
1 'polypeptide(L)'
;PGEIGRDLDEGGFGNPTMNNIGVQTGQIQVQIDLSQRFASEVDNTVTFAFNSSSLSSTARAALDRQADWIKQFPEVRFRVYGHTDLVGSEGYNQRLGKRRADAVVNYLTRHGINRSRLEAVASFGETRPVVFTQAREERNRRTVTEVSGFVSDNPMLLDGQYAAVVFREYVASASAASGG
;
A
#
# COMPACT_ATOMS: atom_id res chain seq x y z
N PRO A 1 -2.41 -10.08 58.60
CA PRO A 1 -1.78 -11.20 57.88
C PRO A 1 -2.78 -11.81 56.89
N GLY A 2 -2.80 -11.57 55.59
CA GLY A 2 -1.78 -11.14 54.63
C GLY A 2 -2.17 -11.83 53.32
N GLU A 3 -3.18 -11.29 52.62
CA GLU A 3 -3.61 -11.76 51.30
C GLU A 3 -2.78 -11.08 50.22
N ILE A 4 -2.06 -11.87 49.41
CA ILE A 4 -1.46 -11.41 48.16
C ILE A 4 -1.59 -12.54 47.13
N GLY A 5 -2.74 -12.65 46.49
CA GLY A 5 -2.85 -13.25 45.16
C GLY A 5 -2.45 -12.19 44.14
N ARG A 6 -1.33 -12.39 43.45
CA ARG A 6 -0.89 -11.50 42.37
C ARG A 6 -1.53 -11.98 41.07
N ASP A 7 -2.58 -11.31 40.63
CA ASP A 7 -2.94 -11.29 39.21
C ASP A 7 -1.96 -10.35 38.50
N LEU A 8 -1.17 -10.90 37.59
CA LEU A 8 -0.38 -10.14 36.63
C LEU A 8 -1.06 -10.22 35.28
N ASP A 9 -1.55 -9.06 34.88
CA ASP A 9 -2.20 -8.74 33.62
C ASP A 9 -1.20 -8.51 32.48
N GLU A 10 -1.74 -8.54 31.26
CA GLU A 10 -1.24 -7.90 30.03
C GLU A 10 0.02 -8.47 29.34
N GLY A 11 -0.06 -9.73 28.91
CA GLY A 11 0.62 -10.19 27.69
C GLY A 11 -0.30 -10.03 26.49
N GLY A 12 -0.19 -8.92 25.77
CA GLY A 12 -1.05 -8.56 24.64
C GLY A 12 -1.09 -9.60 23.53
N PHE A 13 -2.11 -10.45 23.56
CA PHE A 13 -2.51 -11.24 22.40
C PHE A 13 -3.28 -10.32 21.46
N GLY A 14 -2.61 -9.94 20.36
CA GLY A 14 -3.21 -9.23 19.25
C GLY A 14 -4.55 -9.88 18.88
N ASN A 15 -5.61 -9.08 18.99
CA ASN A 15 -7.02 -9.44 18.88
C ASN A 15 -7.28 -10.46 17.75
N PRO A 16 -7.36 -11.79 18.04
CA PRO A 16 -7.50 -12.84 17.03
C PRO A 16 -8.79 -12.70 16.21
N THR A 17 -9.77 -12.01 16.80
CA THR A 17 -11.08 -11.73 16.23
C THR A 17 -10.97 -10.96 14.91
N MET A 18 -10.04 -10.00 14.78
CA MET A 18 -9.87 -9.22 13.54
C MET A 18 -9.29 -10.06 12.39
N ASN A 19 -8.37 -10.99 12.71
CA ASN A 19 -7.77 -11.87 11.71
C ASN A 19 -8.76 -12.94 11.24
N ASN A 20 -9.51 -13.53 12.18
CA ASN A 20 -10.54 -14.52 11.85
C ASN A 20 -11.75 -13.92 11.12
N ILE A 21 -12.19 -12.69 11.44
CA ILE A 21 -13.27 -12.01 10.71
C ILE A 21 -12.81 -11.62 9.29
N GLY A 22 -11.57 -11.18 9.10
CA GLY A 22 -11.03 -10.86 7.77
C GLY A 22 -10.91 -12.08 6.85
N VAL A 23 -10.55 -13.24 7.41
CA VAL A 23 -10.53 -14.53 6.67
C VAL A 23 -11.96 -15.03 6.40
N GLN A 24 -12.89 -14.89 7.36
CA GLN A 24 -14.28 -15.36 7.21
C GLN A 24 -15.16 -14.50 6.28
N THR A 25 -14.80 -13.24 6.03
CA THR A 25 -15.58 -12.32 5.18
C THR A 25 -15.10 -12.28 3.72
N GLY A 26 -14.01 -12.97 3.35
CA GLY A 26 -13.44 -12.91 2.00
C GLY A 26 -12.75 -11.59 1.65
N GLN A 27 -12.74 -10.61 2.56
CA GLN A 27 -12.11 -9.30 2.37
C GLN A 27 -10.59 -9.40 2.20
N ILE A 28 -9.93 -10.33 2.88
CA ILE A 28 -8.48 -10.60 2.70
C ILE A 28 -8.21 -11.11 1.29
N GLN A 29 -9.05 -12.00 0.76
CA GLN A 29 -8.87 -12.53 -0.59
C GLN A 29 -9.02 -11.43 -1.65
N VAL A 30 -10.06 -10.58 -1.53
CA VAL A 30 -10.26 -9.46 -2.47
C VAL A 30 -9.10 -8.47 -2.42
N GLN A 31 -8.56 -8.17 -1.25
CA GLN A 31 -7.37 -7.32 -1.13
C GLN A 31 -6.16 -7.93 -1.85
N ILE A 32 -5.91 -9.23 -1.66
CA ILE A 32 -4.82 -9.95 -2.34
C ILE A 32 -5.01 -9.91 -3.85
N ASP A 33 -6.21 -10.23 -4.34
CA ASP A 33 -6.51 -10.27 -5.77
C ASP A 33 -6.36 -8.88 -6.42
N LEU A 34 -6.85 -7.82 -5.77
CA LEU A 34 -6.66 -6.44 -6.22
C LEU A 34 -5.21 -6.01 -6.20
N SER A 35 -4.44 -6.42 -5.18
CA SER A 35 -3.00 -6.14 -5.12
C SER A 35 -2.24 -6.82 -6.26
N GLN A 36 -2.56 -8.08 -6.56
CA GLN A 36 -1.97 -8.81 -7.69
C GLN A 36 -2.32 -8.16 -9.02
N ARG A 37 -3.61 -7.83 -9.19
CA ARG A 37 -4.11 -7.17 -10.40
C ARG A 37 -3.43 -5.81 -10.63
N PHE A 38 -3.38 -4.97 -9.59
CA PHE A 38 -2.69 -3.69 -9.65
C PHE A 38 -1.23 -3.87 -10.10
N ALA A 39 -0.50 -4.82 -9.50
CA ALA A 39 0.89 -5.10 -9.86
C ALA A 39 1.06 -5.70 -11.28
N SER A 40 0.04 -6.38 -11.82
CA SER A 40 0.08 -6.95 -13.18
C SER A 40 -0.31 -5.95 -14.27
N GLU A 41 -1.21 -5.02 -13.96
CA GLU A 41 -1.76 -4.07 -14.95
C GLU A 41 -1.00 -2.75 -14.99
N VAL A 42 -0.40 -2.34 -13.86
CA VAL A 42 0.40 -1.13 -13.79
C VAL A 42 1.72 -1.38 -13.06
N ASP A 43 2.76 -0.64 -13.47
CA ASP A 43 4.01 -0.61 -12.71
C ASP A 43 3.75 0.07 -11.37
N ASN A 44 3.67 -0.72 -10.30
CA ASN A 44 3.41 -0.26 -8.94
C ASN A 44 4.65 0.36 -8.28
N THR A 45 5.80 0.36 -8.96
CA THR A 45 7.07 0.84 -8.46
C THR A 45 7.52 2.09 -9.21
N VAL A 46 8.08 3.07 -8.50
CA VAL A 46 8.80 4.18 -9.14
C VAL A 46 10.14 4.41 -8.47
N THR A 47 11.16 4.74 -9.27
CA THR A 47 12.54 4.94 -8.79
C THR A 47 12.90 6.42 -8.64
N PHE A 48 13.94 6.67 -7.86
CA PHE A 48 14.45 8.01 -7.58
C PHE A 48 15.96 8.08 -7.77
N ALA A 49 16.41 9.26 -8.22
CA ALA A 49 17.83 9.59 -8.24
C ALA A 49 18.42 9.55 -6.81
N PHE A 50 19.75 9.40 -6.75
CA PHE A 50 20.48 9.39 -5.49
C PHE A 50 20.18 10.66 -4.69
N ASN A 51 19.94 10.47 -3.39
CA ASN A 51 19.59 11.54 -2.46
C ASN A 51 18.43 12.47 -2.91
N SER A 52 17.49 11.96 -3.70
CA SER A 52 16.39 12.76 -4.23
C SER A 52 15.03 12.15 -3.93
N SER A 53 14.03 13.03 -3.83
CA SER A 53 12.60 12.71 -3.83
C SER A 53 11.87 13.33 -5.03
N SER A 54 12.63 13.84 -6.01
CA SER A 54 12.06 14.41 -7.23
C SER A 54 11.62 13.32 -8.19
N LEU A 55 10.40 13.45 -8.72
CA LEU A 55 9.83 12.53 -9.71
C LEU A 55 10.36 12.86 -11.11
N SER A 56 11.04 11.90 -11.73
CA SER A 56 11.46 11.95 -13.14
C SER A 56 10.26 11.88 -14.08
N SER A 57 10.46 12.19 -15.36
CA SER A 57 9.42 12.01 -16.39
C SER A 57 8.92 10.56 -16.46
N THR A 58 9.82 9.59 -16.39
CA THR A 58 9.48 8.16 -16.36
C THR A 58 8.64 7.81 -15.13
N ALA A 59 9.00 8.30 -13.94
CA ALA A 59 8.23 8.09 -12.73
C ALA A 59 6.82 8.70 -12.84
N ARG A 60 6.71 9.91 -13.41
CA ARG A 60 5.41 10.57 -13.65
C ARG A 60 4.52 9.76 -14.58
N ALA A 61 5.05 9.27 -15.70
CA ALA A 61 4.29 8.43 -16.64
C ALA A 61 3.82 7.11 -16.02
N ALA A 62 4.59 6.52 -15.10
CA ALA A 62 4.15 5.37 -14.32
C ALA A 62 3.02 5.75 -13.35
N LEU A 63 3.15 6.88 -12.66
CA LEU A 63 2.13 7.37 -11.72
C LEU A 63 0.83 7.80 -12.42
N ASP A 64 0.88 8.28 -13.66
CA ASP A 64 -0.32 8.58 -14.44
C ASP A 64 -1.14 7.31 -14.67
N ARG A 65 -0.48 6.23 -15.09
CA ARG A 65 -1.12 4.90 -15.24
C ARG A 65 -1.66 4.37 -13.91
N GLN A 66 -0.91 4.53 -12.82
CA GLN A 66 -1.41 4.17 -11.49
C GLN A 66 -2.65 4.99 -11.13
N ALA A 67 -2.67 6.29 -11.38
CA ALA A 67 -3.82 7.15 -11.07
C ALA A 67 -5.06 6.72 -11.85
N ASP A 68 -4.93 6.42 -13.14
CA ASP A 68 -6.05 5.98 -13.97
C ASP A 68 -6.60 4.61 -13.55
N TRP A 69 -5.73 3.72 -13.08
CA TRP A 69 -6.17 2.47 -12.46
C TRP A 69 -6.91 2.73 -11.14
N ILE A 70 -6.32 3.52 -10.23
CA ILE A 70 -6.87 3.80 -8.89
C ILE A 70 -8.25 4.49 -8.97
N LYS A 71 -8.52 5.27 -10.02
CA LYS A 71 -9.82 5.91 -10.27
C LYS A 71 -10.94 4.90 -10.56
N GLN A 72 -10.61 3.73 -11.11
CA GLN A 72 -11.59 2.68 -11.42
C GLN A 72 -12.10 1.97 -10.16
N PHE A 73 -11.37 2.08 -9.05
CA PHE A 73 -11.66 1.42 -7.78
C PHE A 73 -11.80 2.44 -6.62
N PRO A 74 -12.78 3.35 -6.64
CA PRO A 74 -12.92 4.44 -5.67
C PRO A 74 -13.04 3.99 -4.21
N GLU A 75 -13.47 2.76 -3.96
CA GLU A 75 -13.62 2.11 -2.67
C GLU A 75 -12.30 1.59 -2.08
N VAL A 76 -11.22 1.53 -2.86
CA VAL A 76 -9.93 0.96 -2.44
C VAL A 76 -9.00 2.03 -1.87
N ARG A 77 -8.25 1.66 -0.82
CA ARG A 77 -7.18 2.44 -0.20
C ARG A 77 -5.81 1.86 -0.53
N PHE A 78 -4.81 2.73 -0.55
CA PHE A 78 -3.44 2.40 -0.92
C PHE A 78 -2.45 2.92 0.12
N ARG A 79 -1.37 2.15 0.31
CA ARG A 79 -0.16 2.60 0.99
C ARG A 79 0.94 2.78 -0.04
N VAL A 80 1.73 3.82 0.14
CA VAL A 80 2.92 4.11 -0.64
C VAL A 80 4.11 4.01 0.28
N TYR A 81 4.93 2.98 0.09
CA TYR A 81 6.11 2.72 0.89
C TYR A 81 7.32 3.35 0.22
N GLY A 82 8.05 4.22 0.91
CA GLY A 82 9.29 4.81 0.42
C GLY A 82 10.51 4.07 0.94
N HIS A 83 11.36 3.61 0.02
CA HIS A 83 12.59 2.88 0.29
C HIS A 83 13.82 3.72 -0.08
N THR A 84 14.93 3.47 0.63
CA THR A 84 16.25 4.06 0.38
C THR A 84 17.29 2.97 0.23
N ASP A 85 18.51 3.34 -0.16
CA ASP A 85 19.66 2.46 -0.05
C ASP A 85 20.13 2.36 1.41
N LEU A 86 21.04 1.42 1.70
CA LEU A 86 21.65 1.19 3.01
C LEU A 86 22.74 2.22 3.34
N VAL A 87 22.90 3.27 2.53
CA VAL A 87 23.98 4.24 2.65
C VAL A 87 23.51 5.46 3.46
N GLY A 88 23.94 5.55 4.72
CA GLY A 88 23.61 6.64 5.63
C GLY A 88 22.98 6.14 6.93
N SER A 89 22.69 7.05 7.86
CA SER A 89 22.04 6.69 9.13
C SER A 89 20.58 6.26 8.91
N GLU A 90 20.07 5.32 9.69
CA GLU A 90 18.67 4.86 9.67
C GLU A 90 17.67 6.04 9.70
N GLY A 91 17.81 6.97 10.64
CA GLY A 91 16.90 8.12 10.75
C GLY A 91 16.92 9.03 9.52
N TYR A 92 18.07 9.14 8.83
CA TYR A 92 18.16 9.87 7.56
C TYR A 92 17.39 9.14 6.45
N ASN A 93 17.60 7.84 6.34
CA ASN A 93 16.96 6.96 5.36
C ASN A 93 15.44 6.93 5.55
N GLN A 94 14.97 6.84 6.79
CA GLN A 94 13.54 6.90 7.12
C GLN A 94 12.92 8.23 6.68
N ARG A 95 13.58 9.38 6.96
CA ARG A 95 13.11 10.70 6.50
C ARG A 95 13.11 10.82 4.98
N LEU A 96 14.14 10.33 4.28
CA LEU A 96 14.21 10.37 2.82
C LEU A 96 13.15 9.46 2.18
N GLY A 97 12.98 8.25 2.70
CA GLY A 97 11.91 7.33 2.31
C GLY A 97 10.54 7.98 2.46
N LYS A 98 10.27 8.60 3.61
CA LYS A 98 9.01 9.34 3.84
C LYS A 98 8.78 10.44 2.80
N ARG A 99 9.80 11.26 2.51
CA ARG A 99 9.70 12.33 1.49
C ARG A 99 9.38 11.77 0.10
N ARG A 100 9.93 10.61 -0.27
CA ARG A 100 9.63 9.94 -1.55
C ARG A 100 8.19 9.45 -1.60
N ALA A 101 7.73 8.80 -0.54
CA ALA A 101 6.33 8.38 -0.43
C ALA A 101 5.38 9.59 -0.49
N ASP A 102 5.71 10.69 0.19
CA ASP A 102 4.93 11.94 0.13
C ASP A 102 4.92 12.55 -1.27
N ALA A 103 6.04 12.51 -2.01
CA ALA A 103 6.09 13.01 -3.39
C ALA A 103 5.13 12.26 -4.31
N VAL A 104 5.07 10.92 -4.19
CA VAL A 104 4.12 10.08 -4.94
C VAL A 104 2.68 10.36 -4.53
N VAL A 105 2.39 10.39 -3.23
CA VAL A 105 1.03 10.67 -2.73
C VAL A 105 0.55 12.04 -3.21
N ASN A 106 1.40 13.08 -3.13
CA ASN A 106 1.07 14.41 -3.61
C ASN A 106 0.82 14.43 -5.12
N TYR A 107 1.59 13.66 -5.89
CA TYR A 107 1.39 13.53 -7.33
C TYR A 107 0.03 12.89 -7.65
N LEU A 108 -0.28 11.73 -7.03
CA LEU A 108 -1.56 11.04 -7.22
C LEU A 108 -2.75 11.91 -6.79
N THR A 109 -2.62 12.66 -5.69
CA THR A 109 -3.67 13.59 -5.26
C THR A 109 -3.92 14.71 -6.27
N ARG A 110 -2.87 15.26 -6.89
CA ARG A 110 -3.03 16.25 -7.98
C ARG A 110 -3.70 15.66 -9.23
N HIS A 111 -3.63 14.34 -9.40
CA HIS A 111 -4.28 13.60 -10.50
C HIS A 111 -5.68 13.08 -10.12
N GLY A 112 -6.28 13.63 -9.06
CA GLY A 112 -7.69 13.40 -8.71
C GLY A 112 -7.94 12.27 -7.71
N ILE A 113 -6.89 11.67 -7.13
CA ILE A 113 -7.07 10.67 -6.09
C ILE A 113 -7.26 11.35 -4.72
N ASN A 114 -8.37 11.04 -4.04
CA ASN A 114 -8.62 11.61 -2.72
C ASN A 114 -7.48 11.25 -1.73
N ARG A 115 -6.93 12.26 -1.05
CA ARG A 115 -5.82 12.09 -0.10
C ARG A 115 -6.14 11.12 1.03
N SER A 116 -7.41 10.98 1.45
CA SER A 116 -7.82 10.03 2.51
C SER A 116 -7.62 8.56 2.11
N ARG A 117 -7.59 8.27 0.80
CA ARG A 117 -7.36 6.94 0.24
C ARG A 117 -5.89 6.55 0.18
N LEU A 118 -4.98 7.50 0.40
CA LEU A 118 -3.55 7.31 0.24
C LEU A 118 -2.85 7.42 1.60
N GLU A 119 -1.88 6.56 1.87
CA GLU A 119 -1.05 6.65 3.07
C GLU A 119 0.43 6.59 2.69
N ALA A 120 1.18 7.65 3.00
CA ALA A 120 2.62 7.68 2.77
C ALA A 120 3.36 7.08 3.98
N VAL A 121 4.06 5.98 3.76
CA VAL A 121 4.77 5.22 4.79
C VAL A 121 6.26 5.23 4.48
N ALA A 122 7.09 5.60 5.45
CA ALA A 122 8.52 5.33 5.35
C ALA A 122 8.71 3.82 5.52
N SER A 123 9.30 3.15 4.54
CA SER A 123 9.81 1.81 4.80
C SER A 123 10.99 1.92 5.76
N PHE A 124 11.20 0.91 6.60
CA PHE A 124 12.35 0.85 7.50
C PHE A 124 13.70 0.77 6.78
N GLY A 125 13.77 0.94 5.45
CA GLY A 125 15.00 0.99 4.64
C GLY A 125 15.79 -0.32 4.55
N GLU A 126 15.83 -1.07 5.65
CA GLU A 126 16.76 -2.13 5.97
C GLU A 126 16.06 -3.49 6.15
N THR A 127 14.75 -3.51 6.45
CA THR A 127 14.05 -4.78 6.75
C THR A 127 13.56 -5.55 5.51
N ARG A 128 13.51 -4.93 4.32
CA ARG A 128 13.10 -5.59 3.05
C ARG A 128 13.75 -4.96 1.78
N PRO A 129 15.09 -4.99 1.62
CA PRO A 129 15.71 -4.56 0.38
C PRO A 129 15.37 -5.53 -0.77
N VAL A 130 15.27 -5.02 -1.99
CA VAL A 130 15.09 -5.83 -3.21
C VAL A 130 16.34 -6.62 -3.51
N VAL A 131 17.46 -5.93 -3.35
CA VAL A 131 18.80 -6.46 -3.55
C VAL A 131 19.55 -6.13 -2.28
N PHE A 132 19.93 -7.15 -1.54
CA PHE A 132 20.70 -6.99 -0.31
C PHE A 132 22.15 -6.65 -0.67
N THR A 133 22.46 -5.35 -0.74
CA THR A 133 23.81 -4.86 -1.03
C THR A 133 24.08 -3.56 -0.28
N GLN A 134 25.30 -3.43 0.24
CA GLN A 134 25.80 -2.18 0.84
C GLN A 134 26.20 -1.15 -0.23
N ALA A 135 26.26 -1.57 -1.50
CA ALA A 135 26.50 -0.67 -2.62
C ALA A 135 25.23 0.15 -2.95
N ARG A 136 25.42 1.25 -3.67
CA ARG A 136 24.30 2.06 -4.18
C ARG A 136 23.50 1.23 -5.19
N GLU A 137 22.26 0.92 -4.86
CA GLU A 137 21.36 0.16 -5.73
C GLU A 137 20.11 0.99 -6.05
N GLU A 138 19.87 1.23 -7.33
CA GLU A 138 18.73 2.01 -7.80
C GLU A 138 17.41 1.34 -7.52
N ARG A 139 17.37 0.00 -7.61
CA ARG A 139 16.21 -0.80 -7.28
C ARG A 139 15.78 -0.64 -5.82
N ASN A 140 16.69 -0.26 -4.92
CA ASN A 140 16.37 0.02 -3.52
C ASN A 140 15.90 1.47 -3.31
N ARG A 141 16.24 2.40 -4.21
CA ARG A 141 15.80 3.81 -4.18
C ARG A 141 14.47 3.99 -4.87
N ARG A 142 13.42 3.45 -4.27
CA ARG A 142 12.10 3.38 -4.90
C ARG A 142 10.96 3.69 -3.95
N THR A 143 9.78 3.87 -4.50
CA THR A 143 8.54 3.66 -3.77
C THR A 143 7.75 2.52 -4.37
N VAL A 144 6.96 1.84 -3.54
CA VAL A 144 6.02 0.80 -3.97
C VAL A 144 4.62 1.21 -3.50
N THR A 145 3.67 1.23 -4.42
CA THR A 145 2.26 1.44 -4.13
C THR A 145 1.58 0.09 -3.95
N GLU A 146 0.85 -0.11 -2.85
CA GLU A 146 0.16 -1.36 -2.54
C GLU A 146 -1.27 -1.09 -2.08
N VAL A 147 -2.17 -2.03 -2.37
CA VAL A 147 -3.53 -2.02 -1.84
C VAL A 147 -3.45 -2.26 -0.33
N SER A 148 -4.01 -1.34 0.47
CA SER A 148 -3.97 -1.41 1.94
C SER A 148 -5.31 -1.76 2.58
N GLY A 149 -6.41 -1.71 1.81
CA GLY A 149 -7.74 -2.07 2.28
C GLY A 149 -8.81 -1.28 1.55
N PHE A 150 -9.94 -1.06 2.23
CA PHE A 150 -11.09 -0.36 1.68
C PHE A 150 -11.45 0.89 2.50
N VAL A 151 -12.20 1.81 1.88
CA VAL A 151 -12.73 3.02 2.53
C VAL A 151 -13.89 2.63 3.46
N SER A 152 -13.76 2.88 4.77
CA SER A 152 -14.73 2.46 5.80
C SER A 152 -16.13 3.06 5.67
N ASP A 153 -16.25 4.21 5.00
CA ASP A 153 -17.50 4.98 4.93
C ASP A 153 -18.33 4.65 3.68
N ASN A 154 -17.96 3.63 2.90
CA ASN A 154 -18.75 3.21 1.75
C ASN A 154 -19.91 2.32 2.24
N PRO A 155 -21.18 2.72 2.06
CA PRO A 155 -22.34 1.95 2.53
C PRO A 155 -22.37 0.50 2.03
N MET A 156 -21.70 0.24 0.89
CA MET A 156 -21.60 -1.07 0.25
C MET A 156 -20.62 -2.05 0.94
N LEU A 157 -19.78 -1.59 1.88
CA LEU A 157 -18.74 -2.41 2.53
C LEU A 157 -19.10 -2.91 3.94
N LEU A 158 -20.20 -2.42 4.52
CA LEU A 158 -20.59 -2.74 5.90
C LEU A 158 -21.03 -4.19 6.09
N ASP A 159 -21.44 -4.87 5.02
CA ASP A 159 -21.78 -6.30 5.03
C ASP A 159 -20.72 -7.08 4.24
N GLY A 160 -19.84 -7.80 4.94
CA GLY A 160 -18.66 -8.48 4.38
C GLY A 160 -18.89 -9.42 3.18
N GLN A 161 -20.13 -9.75 2.81
CA GLN A 161 -20.46 -10.52 1.62
C GLN A 161 -20.34 -9.73 0.29
N TYR A 162 -20.31 -8.39 0.32
CA TYR A 162 -20.42 -7.57 -0.89
C TYR A 162 -19.09 -7.19 -1.56
N ALA A 163 -17.96 -7.20 -0.83
CA ALA A 163 -16.63 -6.95 -1.43
C ALA A 163 -16.31 -7.98 -2.54
N ALA A 164 -16.74 -9.24 -2.35
CA ALA A 164 -16.58 -10.30 -3.33
C ALA A 164 -17.51 -10.15 -4.56
N VAL A 165 -18.69 -9.54 -4.39
CA VAL A 165 -19.66 -9.32 -5.47
C VAL A 165 -19.20 -8.18 -6.37
N VAL A 166 -18.81 -7.05 -5.78
CA VAL A 166 -18.25 -5.89 -6.52
C VAL A 166 -17.00 -6.30 -7.29
N PHE A 167 -16.10 -7.08 -6.67
CA PHE A 167 -14.94 -7.61 -7.37
C PHE A 167 -15.32 -8.53 -8.54
N ARG A 168 -16.29 -9.43 -8.36
CA ARG A 168 -16.76 -10.31 -9.45
C ARG A 168 -17.34 -9.52 -10.62
N GLU A 169 -18.12 -8.47 -10.35
CA GLU A 169 -18.65 -7.57 -11.38
C GLU A 169 -17.54 -6.76 -12.08
N TYR A 170 -16.51 -6.31 -11.35
CA TYR A 170 -15.35 -5.64 -11.95
C TYR A 170 -14.47 -6.59 -12.79
N VAL A 171 -14.28 -7.83 -12.37
CA VAL A 171 -13.55 -8.84 -13.16
C VAL A 171 -14.33 -9.20 -14.42
N ALA A 172 -15.65 -9.43 -14.29
CA ALA A 172 -16.52 -9.73 -15.41
C ALA A 172 -16.57 -8.55 -16.41
N SER A 173 -16.71 -7.32 -15.94
CA SER A 173 -16.78 -6.13 -16.80
C SER A 173 -15.43 -5.76 -17.44
N ALA A 174 -14.31 -5.96 -16.75
CA ALA A 174 -12.97 -5.77 -17.33
C ALA A 174 -12.68 -6.79 -18.44
N SER A 175 -13.10 -8.05 -18.29
CA SER A 175 -12.97 -9.06 -19.35
C SER A 175 -13.86 -8.77 -20.58
N ALA A 176 -14.99 -8.08 -20.39
CA ALA A 176 -15.87 -7.67 -21.47
C ALA A 176 -15.34 -6.44 -22.25
N ALA A 177 -14.53 -5.58 -21.61
CA ALA A 177 -13.98 -4.39 -22.25
C ALA A 177 -12.69 -4.63 -23.08
N SER A 178 -12.00 -5.77 -22.88
CA SER A 178 -10.80 -6.15 -23.63
C SER A 178 -11.06 -7.07 -24.83
N GLY A 179 -12.34 -7.34 -25.15
CA GLY A 179 -12.77 -8.30 -26.17
C GLY A 179 -13.52 -7.70 -27.37
N GLY A 180 -13.35 -6.40 -27.64
CA GLY A 180 -13.98 -5.70 -28.77
C GLY A 180 -12.97 -5.19 -29.79
#